data_AF-A0AAW2W5Y3-F1
#
_entry.id   AF-A0AAW2W5Y3-F1
#
_cell.length_a   1.000
_cell.length_b   1.000
_cell.length_c   1.000
_cell.angle_alpha   90.00
_cell.angle_beta   90.00
_cell.angle_gamma   90.00
#
_symmetry.space_group_name_H-M   'P 1'
#
loop_
_entity.id
_entity.type
_entity.pdbx_description
1 polymer ?
#
loop_
_entity_poly.entity_id
_entity_poly.type
_entity_poly.pdbx_seq_one_letter_code
_entity_poly.pdbx_strand_id
1 'polypeptide(L)'
;MMKMVAEEEVCGQLVACIIYDSIMKFADAVANRLKLPSIVLRIMFQLLAENLIPLPESSQLEAAIPQVYPLRFKDLPLPATQEIPQIVLDFVHSYMDIRSSSAVIWNTVDQLDHWPLQQLQQHWPVPFFSIGPFHKMAPAVATSLLEEENNCLSWLDKQAPNSVIYASLGSIAIIDENELIEMAWGGLPTVSSHSYGQSGLLYSTGPTQ
;
A
#
# COMPACT_ATOMS: atom_id res chain seq x y z
N MET A 1 16.99 -19.99 -5.70
CA MET A 1 16.36 -18.80 -6.29
C MET A 1 17.31 -17.94 -7.14
N MET A 2 18.58 -17.75 -6.77
CA MET A 2 19.55 -16.94 -7.54
C MET A 2 20.03 -17.51 -8.89
N LYS A 3 19.63 -18.74 -9.26
CA LYS A 3 20.03 -19.38 -10.52
C LYS A 3 19.00 -19.28 -11.65
N MET A 4 17.80 -18.75 -11.38
CA MET A 4 16.75 -18.68 -12.41
C MET A 4 16.84 -17.44 -13.30
N VAL A 5 17.55 -16.38 -12.87
CA VAL A 5 17.57 -15.12 -13.64
C VAL A 5 18.77 -15.04 -14.60
N ALA A 6 19.74 -15.96 -14.49
CA ALA A 6 20.97 -15.90 -15.27
C ALA A 6 20.94 -16.74 -16.57
N GLU A 7 19.94 -17.61 -16.77
CA GLU A 7 19.90 -18.52 -17.93
C GLU A 7 18.49 -18.71 -18.54
N GLU A 8 17.54 -17.80 -18.31
CA GLU A 8 16.29 -17.79 -19.08
C GLU A 8 16.32 -16.74 -20.17
N GLU A 9 16.69 -17.17 -21.38
CA GLU A 9 16.13 -16.59 -22.61
C GLU A 9 14.61 -16.73 -22.55
N VAL A 10 13.92 -15.75 -21.97
CA VAL A 10 12.48 -15.62 -22.17
C VAL A 10 12.30 -15.13 -23.61
N CYS A 11 12.08 -16.09 -24.53
CA CYS A 11 11.65 -15.85 -25.91
C CYS A 11 12.66 -15.13 -26.85
N GLY A 12 13.98 -15.30 -26.68
CA GLY A 12 14.99 -14.72 -27.58
C GLY A 12 14.95 -13.18 -27.70
N GLN A 13 14.23 -12.50 -26.80
CA GLN A 13 14.12 -11.05 -26.73
C GLN A 13 15.01 -10.53 -25.60
N LEU A 14 15.82 -9.52 -25.91
CA LEU A 14 16.66 -8.84 -24.93
C LEU A 14 15.78 -8.10 -23.92
N VAL A 15 16.01 -8.34 -22.63
CA VAL A 15 15.36 -7.59 -21.54
C VAL A 15 15.85 -6.14 -21.60
N ALA A 16 14.93 -5.19 -21.80
CA ALA A 16 15.28 -3.77 -21.94
C ALA A 16 15.36 -3.02 -20.61
N CYS A 17 14.62 -3.44 -19.58
CA CYS A 17 14.63 -2.85 -18.25
C CYS A 17 14.09 -3.81 -17.20
N ILE A 18 14.35 -3.54 -15.92
CA ILE A 18 13.78 -4.25 -14.77
C ILE A 18 12.85 -3.30 -14.02
N ILE A 19 11.55 -3.64 -13.98
CA ILE A 19 10.58 -2.96 -13.11
C ILE A 19 10.40 -3.83 -11.87
N TYR A 20 10.53 -3.25 -10.67
CA TYR A 20 10.46 -4.01 -9.43
C TYR A 20 9.76 -3.24 -8.32
N ASP A 21 9.11 -3.99 -7.42
CA ASP A 21 8.48 -3.43 -6.22
C ASP A 21 9.54 -2.82 -5.28
N SER A 22 9.23 -1.67 -4.67
CA SER A 22 10.14 -0.95 -3.78
C SER A 22 10.65 -1.76 -2.58
N ILE A 23 9.94 -2.82 -2.16
CA ILE A 23 10.38 -3.75 -1.11
C ILE A 23 11.44 -4.73 -1.65
N MET A 24 11.40 -5.05 -2.95
CA MET A 24 12.34 -5.98 -3.60
C MET A 24 13.67 -5.33 -3.95
N LYS A 25 14.34 -4.66 -3.00
CA LYS A 25 15.56 -3.90 -3.25
C LYS A 25 16.71 -4.72 -3.85
N PHE A 26 16.74 -6.04 -3.64
CA PHE A 26 17.71 -6.92 -4.30
C PHE A 26 17.63 -6.86 -5.84
N ALA A 27 16.46 -6.55 -6.41
CA ALA A 27 16.27 -6.45 -7.85
C ALA A 27 17.09 -5.31 -8.46
N ASP A 28 17.33 -4.25 -7.70
CA ASP A 28 18.23 -3.16 -8.08
C ASP A 28 19.67 -3.64 -8.25
N ALA A 29 20.16 -4.47 -7.32
CA ALA A 29 21.48 -5.07 -7.41
C ALA A 29 21.59 -6.00 -8.64
N VAL A 30 20.51 -6.72 -8.97
CA VAL A 30 20.43 -7.55 -10.18
C VAL A 30 20.49 -6.68 -11.44
N ALA A 31 19.71 -5.61 -11.52
CA ALA A 31 19.70 -4.68 -12.64
C ALA A 31 21.08 -4.07 -12.90
N ASN A 32 21.75 -3.61 -11.82
CA ASN A 32 23.10 -3.05 -11.89
C ASN A 32 24.13 -4.07 -12.41
N ARG A 33 24.07 -5.34 -11.94
CA ARG A 33 24.97 -6.40 -12.41
C ARG A 33 24.76 -6.74 -13.88
N LEU A 34 23.49 -6.72 -14.33
CA LEU A 34 23.12 -6.94 -15.73
C LEU A 34 23.30 -5.70 -16.61
N LYS A 35 23.66 -4.54 -16.02
CA LYS A 35 23.75 -3.24 -16.69
C LYS A 35 22.45 -2.85 -17.40
N LEU A 36 21.31 -3.18 -16.78
CA LEU A 36 19.99 -2.84 -17.28
C LEU A 36 19.42 -1.63 -16.52
N PRO A 37 18.71 -0.72 -17.19
CA PRO A 37 17.89 0.30 -16.54
C PRO A 37 16.90 -0.35 -15.55
N SER A 38 16.70 0.28 -14.41
CA SER A 38 15.77 -0.19 -13.38
C SER A 38 14.73 0.88 -13.06
N ILE A 39 13.48 0.47 -12.83
CA ILE A 39 12.38 1.36 -12.47
C ILE A 39 11.73 0.83 -11.21
N VAL A 40 11.69 1.66 -10.17
CA VAL A 40 11.04 1.30 -8.89
C VAL A 40 9.54 1.51 -9.02
N LEU A 41 8.76 0.51 -8.65
CA LEU A 41 7.32 0.63 -8.49
C LEU A 41 6.96 0.82 -7.02
N ARG A 42 6.22 1.90 -6.71
CA ARG A 42 5.70 2.19 -5.36
C ARG A 42 4.19 2.05 -5.32
N ILE A 43 3.73 1.03 -4.60
CA ILE A 43 2.30 0.75 -4.36
C ILE A 43 1.77 1.38 -3.07
N MET A 44 2.66 1.72 -2.13
CA MET A 44 2.32 2.30 -0.83
C MET A 44 2.73 3.76 -0.79
N PHE A 45 1.78 4.63 -0.48
CA PHE A 45 2.01 6.06 -0.34
C PHE A 45 2.66 6.39 1.01
N GLN A 46 3.96 6.08 1.14
CA GLN A 46 4.76 6.39 2.35
C GLN A 46 5.50 7.74 2.22
N LEU A 47 4.99 8.64 1.40
CA LEU A 47 5.67 9.87 0.98
C LEU A 47 5.98 10.81 2.15
N LEU A 48 5.20 10.73 3.22
CA LEU A 48 5.33 11.61 4.36
C LEU A 48 6.52 11.29 5.26
N ALA A 49 7.03 10.06 5.24
CA ALA A 49 8.07 9.63 6.17
C ALA A 49 9.50 10.01 5.76
N GLU A 50 9.74 10.36 4.49
CA GLU A 50 11.10 10.52 3.94
C GLU A 50 11.92 11.61 4.65
N ASN A 51 11.25 12.65 5.15
CA ASN A 51 11.87 13.78 5.84
C ASN A 51 11.49 13.89 7.33
N LEU A 52 10.73 12.93 7.85
CA LEU A 52 10.22 12.97 9.23
C LEU A 52 10.91 11.94 10.14
N ILE A 53 11.93 11.23 9.63
CA ILE A 53 12.73 10.28 10.39
C ILE A 53 14.11 10.90 10.64
N PRO A 54 14.61 10.92 11.91
CA PRO A 54 13.97 10.34 13.09
C PRO A 54 12.74 11.12 13.54
N LEU A 55 11.73 10.39 14.03
CA LEU A 55 10.52 10.99 14.59
C LEU A 55 10.89 11.90 15.77
N PRO A 56 10.10 12.97 16.01
CA PRO A 56 10.31 13.81 17.18
C PRO A 56 10.01 13.03 18.47
N GLU A 57 10.50 13.53 19.60
CA GLU A 57 10.27 12.90 20.91
C GLU A 57 8.77 12.67 21.20
N SER A 58 8.46 11.70 22.07
CA SER A 58 7.08 11.29 22.37
C SER A 58 6.15 12.44 22.76
N SER A 59 6.69 13.50 23.39
CA SER A 59 5.95 14.71 23.77
C SER A 59 5.46 15.55 22.58
N GLN A 60 6.04 15.37 21.41
CA GLN A 60 5.76 16.13 20.18
C GLN A 60 4.97 15.31 19.15
N LEU A 61 4.60 14.05 19.45
CA LEU A 61 3.86 13.20 18.52
C LEU A 61 2.45 13.74 18.18
N GLU A 62 1.88 14.54 19.07
CA GLU A 62 0.60 15.24 18.86
C GLU A 62 0.74 16.51 18.00
N ALA A 63 1.96 16.97 17.73
CA ALA A 63 2.18 18.13 16.89
C ALA A 63 1.76 17.83 15.45
N ALA A 64 1.19 18.84 14.79
CA ALA A 64 0.87 18.76 13.37
C ALA A 64 2.15 18.62 12.54
N ILE A 65 2.08 17.79 11.50
CA ILE A 65 3.16 17.68 10.53
C ILE A 65 3.09 18.93 9.63
N PRO A 66 4.17 19.72 9.55
CA PRO A 66 4.21 20.85 8.65
C PRO A 66 3.86 20.44 7.22
N GLN A 67 3.02 21.23 6.56
CA GLN A 67 2.62 21.07 5.16
C GLN A 67 1.68 19.88 4.87
N VAL A 68 1.35 19.04 5.86
CA VAL A 68 0.46 17.87 5.66
C VAL A 68 -0.67 17.84 6.68
N TYR A 69 -1.40 18.95 6.77
CA TYR A 69 -2.60 19.07 7.58
C TYR A 69 -3.73 18.17 7.03
N PRO A 70 -4.48 17.44 7.88
CA PRO A 70 -4.53 17.51 9.35
C PRO A 70 -3.66 16.47 10.08
N LEU A 71 -2.67 15.84 9.42
CA LEU A 71 -1.90 14.75 10.01
C LEU A 71 -0.94 15.24 11.11
N ARG A 72 -0.82 14.45 12.18
CA ARG A 72 0.17 14.60 13.25
C ARG A 72 1.21 13.49 13.15
N PHE A 73 2.32 13.66 13.85
CA PHE A 73 3.40 12.66 13.86
C PHE A 73 2.94 11.27 14.34
N LYS A 74 1.99 11.18 15.27
CA LYS A 74 1.41 9.89 15.67
C LYS A 74 0.53 9.22 14.63
N ASP A 75 0.06 9.97 13.64
CA ASP A 75 -0.79 9.44 12.56
C ASP A 75 0.08 8.84 11.43
N LEU A 76 1.41 8.88 11.55
CA LEU A 76 2.33 8.25 10.61
C LEU A 76 2.31 6.72 10.75
N PRO A 77 2.43 5.97 9.64
CA PRO A 77 2.49 4.52 9.62
C PRO A 77 3.89 4.01 10.03
N LEU A 78 4.40 4.51 11.16
CA LEU A 78 5.63 4.07 11.81
C LEU A 78 5.27 3.48 13.18
N PRO A 79 6.09 2.57 13.73
CA PRO A 79 5.86 2.06 15.08
C PRO A 79 5.77 3.24 16.05
N ALA A 80 4.65 3.35 16.77
CA ALA A 80 4.44 4.37 17.81
C ALA A 80 5.22 4.02 19.09
N THR A 81 6.48 3.60 18.94
CA THR A 81 7.39 3.25 20.02
C THR A 81 8.39 4.37 20.21
N GLN A 82 8.82 4.62 21.47
CA GLN A 82 9.85 5.63 21.77
C GLN A 82 11.18 5.34 21.05
N GLU A 83 11.42 4.08 20.71
CA GLU A 83 12.57 3.63 19.94
C GLU A 83 12.07 2.87 18.70
N ILE A 84 12.35 3.40 17.52
CA ILE A 84 12.16 2.65 16.26
C ILE A 84 13.32 1.65 16.17
N PRO A 85 13.06 0.34 16.07
CA PRO A 85 14.12 -0.66 15.95
C PRO A 85 15.04 -0.35 14.76
N GLN A 86 16.35 -0.54 14.91
CA GLN A 86 17.33 -0.24 13.84
C GLN A 86 16.98 -0.95 12.53
N ILE A 87 16.47 -2.17 12.58
CA ILE A 87 16.03 -2.92 11.40
C ILE A 87 14.91 -2.22 10.62
N VAL A 88 14.01 -1.50 11.30
CA VAL A 88 12.94 -0.73 10.68
C VAL A 88 13.53 0.54 10.05
N LEU A 89 14.48 1.21 10.73
CA LEU A 89 15.18 2.36 10.17
C LEU A 89 15.98 1.97 8.93
N ASP A 90 16.72 0.87 8.98
CA ASP A 90 17.49 0.34 7.84
C ASP A 90 16.56 -0.03 6.68
N PHE A 91 15.42 -0.65 6.98
CA PHE A 91 14.39 -0.93 5.98
C PHE A 91 13.86 0.35 5.34
N VAL A 92 13.50 1.36 6.15
CA VAL A 92 13.00 2.64 5.63
C VAL A 92 14.07 3.37 4.84
N HIS A 93 15.33 3.40 5.26
CA HIS A 93 16.41 4.01 4.48
C HIS A 93 16.69 3.26 3.18
N SER A 94 16.58 1.93 3.17
CA SER A 94 16.74 1.10 1.98
C SER A 94 15.58 1.29 0.99
N TYR A 95 14.35 1.32 1.50
CA TYR A 95 13.13 1.62 0.76
C TYR A 95 13.14 3.06 0.22
N MET A 96 13.59 3.98 1.07
CA MET A 96 14.27 5.27 0.86
C MET A 96 14.94 5.50 -0.49
N ASP A 97 15.95 4.68 -0.71
CA ASP A 97 17.01 4.97 -1.66
C ASP A 97 16.61 4.57 -3.08
N ILE A 98 16.43 5.57 -3.93
CA ILE A 98 16.08 5.40 -5.34
C ILE A 98 17.19 5.88 -6.28
N ARG A 99 18.40 6.18 -5.77
CA ARG A 99 19.47 6.83 -6.54
C ARG A 99 20.03 5.97 -7.67
N SER A 100 19.99 4.66 -7.50
CA SER A 100 20.45 3.68 -8.49
C SER A 100 19.43 3.42 -9.59
N SER A 101 18.18 3.86 -9.42
CA SER A 101 17.10 3.61 -10.35
C SER A 101 17.04 4.67 -11.44
N SER A 102 16.58 4.28 -12.62
CA SER A 102 16.39 5.19 -13.76
C SER A 102 15.12 6.02 -13.67
N ALA A 103 14.11 5.54 -12.93
CA ALA A 103 12.84 6.22 -12.69
C ALA A 103 12.07 5.61 -11.51
N VAL A 104 11.01 6.30 -11.08
CA VAL A 104 10.03 5.78 -10.12
C VAL A 104 8.61 5.87 -10.70
N ILE A 105 7.86 4.78 -10.63
CA ILE A 105 6.42 4.75 -10.90
C ILE A 105 5.69 4.76 -9.56
N TRP A 106 4.78 5.71 -9.40
CA TRP A 106 3.89 5.84 -8.27
C TRP A 106 2.48 5.40 -8.68
N ASN A 107 1.90 4.45 -7.95
CA ASN A 107 0.51 4.03 -8.14
C ASN A 107 -0.46 5.09 -7.58
N THR A 108 -0.49 6.25 -8.22
CA THR A 108 -1.35 7.37 -7.88
C THR A 108 -1.68 8.19 -9.13
N VAL A 109 -2.52 9.20 -8.96
CA VAL A 109 -2.81 10.22 -9.95
C VAL A 109 -2.27 11.56 -9.48
N ASP A 110 -1.80 12.38 -10.42
CA ASP A 110 -1.23 13.68 -10.09
C ASP A 110 -2.17 14.52 -9.22
N GLN A 111 -3.49 14.50 -9.45
CA GLN A 111 -4.43 15.32 -8.69
C GLN A 111 -4.53 14.95 -7.20
N LEU A 112 -4.22 13.70 -6.84
CA LEU A 112 -4.30 13.23 -5.45
C LEU A 112 -3.05 13.64 -4.67
N ASP A 113 -1.88 13.49 -5.29
CA ASP A 113 -0.58 13.56 -4.59
C ASP A 113 0.40 14.54 -5.24
N HIS A 114 -0.09 15.54 -5.98
CA HIS A 114 0.72 16.51 -6.72
C HIS A 114 1.80 17.15 -5.85
N TRP A 115 1.36 17.75 -4.74
CA TRP A 115 2.23 18.55 -3.89
C TRP A 115 3.31 17.70 -3.20
N PRO A 116 2.97 16.56 -2.56
CA PRO A 116 3.99 15.68 -1.99
C PRO A 116 5.01 15.17 -3.02
N LEU A 117 4.56 14.75 -4.20
CA LEU A 117 5.44 14.27 -5.27
C LEU A 117 6.37 15.36 -5.81
N GLN A 118 5.86 16.58 -5.96
CA GLN A 118 6.65 17.73 -6.40
C GLN A 118 7.80 18.04 -5.43
N GLN A 119 7.54 17.97 -4.12
CA GLN A 119 8.56 18.22 -3.10
C GLN A 119 9.65 17.15 -3.13
N LEU A 120 9.29 15.88 -3.31
CA LEU A 120 10.28 14.81 -3.45
C LEU A 120 11.09 14.90 -4.75
N GLN A 121 10.46 15.29 -5.85
CA GLN A 121 11.14 15.46 -7.13
C GLN A 121 12.26 16.52 -7.05
N GLN A 122 12.20 17.47 -6.11
CA GLN A 122 13.29 18.43 -5.83
C GLN A 122 14.50 17.78 -5.15
N HIS A 123 14.30 16.70 -4.39
CA HIS A 123 15.36 16.02 -3.64
C HIS A 123 16.02 14.90 -4.45
N TRP A 124 15.26 14.28 -5.36
CA TRP A 124 15.71 13.13 -6.13
C TRP A 124 15.92 13.49 -7.61
N PRO A 125 17.10 13.18 -8.19
CA PRO A 125 17.40 13.52 -9.58
C PRO A 125 16.74 12.56 -10.60
N VAL A 126 15.91 11.63 -10.14
CA VAL A 126 15.26 10.61 -10.97
C VAL A 126 13.82 11.03 -11.31
N PRO A 127 13.33 10.78 -12.53
CA PRO A 127 11.97 11.15 -12.93
C PRO A 127 10.91 10.31 -12.22
N PHE A 128 9.85 10.98 -11.76
CA PHE A 128 8.67 10.35 -11.18
C PHE A 128 7.52 10.28 -12.19
N PHE A 129 6.81 9.16 -12.19
CA PHE A 129 5.65 8.92 -13.03
C PHE A 129 4.45 8.50 -12.17
N SER A 130 3.43 9.35 -12.09
CA SER A 130 2.15 9.02 -11.47
C SER A 130 1.33 8.20 -12.46
N ILE A 131 1.38 6.88 -12.36
CA ILE A 131 0.65 5.95 -13.21
C ILE A 131 -0.32 5.19 -12.31
N GLY A 132 -1.58 5.60 -12.29
CA GLY A 132 -2.56 5.00 -11.40
C GLY A 132 -3.97 5.59 -11.55
N PRO A 133 -4.91 5.14 -10.72
CA PRO A 133 -4.76 4.00 -9.83
C PRO A 133 -4.89 2.68 -10.61
N PHE A 134 -3.95 1.75 -10.43
CA PHE A 134 -3.88 0.54 -11.25
C PHE A 134 -5.15 -0.30 -11.28
N HIS A 135 -5.89 -0.34 -10.17
CA HIS A 135 -7.15 -1.09 -10.07
C HIS A 135 -8.25 -0.58 -11.03
N LYS A 136 -8.09 0.60 -11.63
CA LYS A 136 -8.98 1.14 -12.69
C LYS A 136 -8.40 1.01 -14.09
N MET A 137 -7.10 0.75 -14.22
CA MET A 137 -6.39 0.79 -15.50
C MET A 137 -6.28 -0.57 -16.16
N ALA A 138 -6.25 -1.64 -15.37
CA ALA A 138 -6.18 -3.01 -15.85
C ALA A 138 -7.39 -3.80 -15.31
N PRO A 139 -7.90 -4.78 -16.08
CA PRO A 139 -8.86 -5.74 -15.55
C PRO A 139 -8.25 -6.45 -14.35
N ALA A 140 -9.08 -6.73 -13.35
CA ALA A 140 -8.65 -7.48 -12.17
C ALA A 140 -8.09 -8.83 -12.62
N VAL A 141 -6.81 -9.05 -12.35
CA VAL A 141 -6.21 -10.39 -12.40
C VAL A 141 -6.44 -10.99 -11.03
N ALA A 142 -6.78 -12.28 -10.95
CA ALA A 142 -6.90 -12.98 -9.67
C ALA A 142 -5.56 -12.86 -8.91
N THR A 143 -5.50 -11.99 -7.91
CA THR A 143 -4.34 -11.78 -7.04
C THR A 143 -4.41 -12.63 -5.77
N SER A 144 -5.58 -13.22 -5.50
CA SER A 144 -5.80 -14.14 -4.40
C SER A 144 -5.43 -15.56 -4.80
N LEU A 145 -4.86 -16.31 -3.85
CA LEU A 145 -4.68 -17.76 -3.97
C LEU A 145 -6.00 -18.52 -3.69
N LEU A 146 -7.03 -17.83 -3.22
CA LEU A 146 -8.34 -18.39 -2.90
C LEU A 146 -9.30 -18.22 -4.09
N GLU A 147 -10.22 -19.16 -4.22
CA GLU A 147 -11.32 -19.05 -5.19
C GLU A 147 -12.20 -17.84 -4.87
N GLU A 148 -12.56 -17.10 -5.92
CA GLU A 148 -13.44 -15.94 -5.78
C GLU A 148 -14.87 -16.39 -5.47
N GLU A 149 -15.40 -15.97 -4.33
CA GLU A 149 -16.79 -16.21 -3.96
C GLU A 149 -17.71 -15.09 -4.48
N ASN A 150 -18.53 -15.39 -5.49
CA ASN A 150 -19.49 -14.43 -6.06
C ASN A 150 -20.78 -14.26 -5.23
N ASN A 151 -20.89 -14.94 -4.09
CA ASN A 151 -22.07 -14.91 -3.23
C ASN A 151 -22.33 -13.50 -2.64
N CYS A 152 -21.27 -12.73 -2.39
CA CYS A 152 -21.37 -11.38 -1.85
C CYS A 152 -22.02 -10.40 -2.84
N LEU A 153 -21.71 -10.51 -4.15
CA LEU A 153 -22.29 -9.68 -5.20
C LEU A 153 -23.78 -9.99 -5.35
N SER A 154 -24.15 -11.28 -5.37
CA SER A 154 -25.54 -11.71 -5.45
C SER A 154 -26.38 -11.26 -4.23
N TRP A 155 -25.75 -11.11 -3.07
CA TRP A 155 -26.39 -10.53 -1.87
C TRP A 155 -26.51 -9.01 -1.97
N LEU A 156 -25.47 -8.34 -2.47
CA LEU A 156 -25.42 -6.88 -2.66
C LEU A 156 -26.49 -6.39 -3.63
N ASP A 157 -26.74 -7.12 -4.71
CA ASP A 157 -27.78 -6.83 -5.71
C ASP A 157 -29.20 -6.75 -5.13
N LYS A 158 -29.43 -7.34 -3.94
CA LYS A 158 -30.71 -7.34 -3.24
C LYS A 158 -30.88 -6.19 -2.24
N GLN A 159 -29.82 -5.43 -1.97
CA GLN A 159 -29.85 -4.34 -1.00
C GLN A 159 -30.30 -3.03 -1.67
N ALA A 160 -30.80 -2.07 -0.88
CA ALA A 160 -31.13 -0.76 -1.41
C ALA A 160 -29.86 0.02 -1.81
N PRO A 161 -29.93 0.92 -2.80
CA PRO A 161 -28.79 1.77 -3.14
C PRO A 161 -28.29 2.55 -1.93
N ASN A 162 -26.96 2.55 -1.72
CA ASN A 162 -26.29 3.23 -0.61
C ASN A 162 -26.70 2.75 0.80
N SER A 163 -27.21 1.51 0.95
CA SER A 163 -27.61 0.95 2.26
C SER A 163 -26.61 -0.08 2.84
N VAL A 164 -25.46 -0.26 2.21
CA VAL A 164 -24.46 -1.25 2.61
C VAL A 164 -23.15 -0.58 2.98
N ILE A 165 -22.59 -1.00 4.12
CA ILE A 165 -21.27 -0.60 4.57
C ILE A 165 -20.30 -1.74 4.25
N TYR A 166 -19.22 -1.41 3.55
CA TYR A 166 -18.07 -2.30 3.36
C TYR A 166 -16.99 -1.97 4.38
N ALA A 167 -16.57 -2.99 5.14
CA ALA A 167 -15.48 -2.89 6.10
C ALA A 167 -14.40 -3.93 5.74
N SER A 168 -13.16 -3.48 5.55
CA SER A 168 -12.01 -4.35 5.35
C SER A 168 -10.78 -3.72 6.00
N LEU A 169 -9.97 -4.54 6.66
CA LEU A 169 -8.71 -4.13 7.28
C LEU A 169 -7.50 -4.44 6.36
N GLY A 170 -7.76 -4.91 5.15
CA GLY A 170 -6.72 -5.36 4.23
C GLY A 170 -6.18 -6.76 4.58
N SER A 171 -5.24 -7.24 3.78
CA SER A 171 -4.75 -8.63 3.85
C SER A 171 -3.66 -8.89 4.89
N ILE A 172 -3.12 -7.84 5.50
CA ILE A 172 -1.99 -7.92 6.46
C ILE A 172 -2.47 -7.72 7.91
N ALA A 173 -3.65 -7.12 8.10
CA ALA A 173 -4.13 -6.81 9.44
C ALA A 173 -4.32 -8.08 10.28
N ILE A 174 -3.84 -8.00 11.52
CA ILE A 174 -4.06 -9.00 12.55
C ILE A 174 -4.97 -8.33 13.57
N ILE A 175 -6.18 -8.83 13.73
CA ILE A 175 -7.17 -8.37 14.69
C ILE A 175 -7.41 -9.48 15.71
N ASP A 176 -7.51 -9.13 16.98
CA ASP A 176 -7.89 -10.11 17.99
C ASP A 176 -9.42 -10.33 18.04
N GLU A 177 -9.85 -11.40 18.71
CA GLU A 177 -11.26 -11.76 18.79
C GLU A 177 -12.10 -10.67 19.47
N ASN A 178 -11.57 -10.02 20.51
CA ASN A 178 -12.30 -8.98 21.23
C ASN A 178 -12.47 -7.73 20.37
N GLU A 179 -11.42 -7.30 19.65
CA GLU A 179 -11.47 -6.18 18.71
C GLU A 179 -12.47 -6.45 17.58
N LEU A 180 -12.50 -7.69 17.06
CA LEU A 180 -13.46 -8.10 16.05
C LEU A 180 -14.91 -8.05 16.59
N ILE A 181 -15.10 -8.54 17.82
CA ILE A 181 -16.38 -8.45 18.52
C ILE A 181 -16.77 -6.98 18.67
N GLU A 182 -15.95 -6.13 19.28
CA GLU A 182 -16.24 -4.71 19.47
C GLU A 182 -16.57 -4.00 18.15
N MET A 183 -15.87 -4.32 17.05
CA MET A 183 -16.19 -3.80 15.72
C MET A 183 -17.60 -4.23 15.26
N ALA A 184 -17.99 -5.47 15.51
CA ALA A 184 -19.34 -5.97 15.19
C ALA A 184 -20.42 -5.32 16.08
N TRP A 185 -20.14 -5.10 17.37
CA TRP A 185 -21.08 -4.46 18.31
C TRP A 185 -21.25 -2.97 18.05
N GLY A 186 -20.19 -2.26 17.64
CA GLY A 186 -20.24 -0.87 17.21
C GLY A 186 -21.13 -0.61 15.98
N GLY A 187 -21.46 -1.66 15.22
CA GLY A 187 -22.30 -1.63 14.01
C GLY A 187 -23.82 -1.48 14.21
N LEU A 188 -24.31 -1.20 15.44
CA LEU A 188 -25.72 -1.08 15.86
C LEU A 188 -26.48 -2.42 16.07
N PRO A 189 -27.43 -2.47 17.04
CA PRO A 189 -28.06 -3.71 17.53
C PRO A 189 -29.13 -4.34 16.60
N THR A 190 -29.17 -4.02 15.30
CA THR A 190 -30.20 -4.51 14.35
C THR A 190 -29.64 -5.02 13.02
N VAL A 191 -28.40 -5.50 13.00
CA VAL A 191 -27.73 -5.89 11.74
C VAL A 191 -27.64 -7.41 11.59
N SER A 192 -28.12 -7.93 10.45
CA SER A 192 -27.79 -9.28 10.00
C SER A 192 -26.36 -9.27 9.43
N SER A 193 -25.39 -9.74 10.20
CA SER A 193 -24.02 -9.89 9.74
C SER A 193 -23.90 -11.10 8.81
N HIS A 194 -23.24 -10.91 7.66
CA HIS A 194 -22.85 -12.01 6.79
C HIS A 194 -21.34 -11.92 6.57
N SER A 195 -20.63 -12.94 7.01
CA SER A 195 -19.19 -13.09 6.75
C SER A 195 -19.00 -13.77 5.40
N TYR A 196 -18.27 -13.14 4.49
CA TYR A 196 -17.90 -13.70 3.20
C TYR A 196 -16.37 -13.59 3.06
N GLY A 197 -15.67 -14.61 3.54
CA GLY A 197 -14.21 -14.72 3.49
C GLY A 197 -13.45 -13.87 4.52
N GLN A 198 -12.14 -14.14 4.66
CA GLN A 198 -11.27 -13.48 5.66
C GLN A 198 -10.94 -12.00 5.37
N SER A 199 -11.47 -11.41 4.28
CA SER A 199 -10.98 -10.13 3.79
C SER A 199 -11.94 -8.94 3.96
N GLY A 200 -13.14 -9.14 4.53
CA GLY A 200 -14.02 -8.02 4.86
C GLY A 200 -15.40 -8.44 5.37
N LEU A 201 -16.11 -7.48 5.98
CA LEU A 201 -17.48 -7.62 6.48
C LEU A 201 -18.41 -6.66 5.74
N LEU A 202 -19.60 -7.14 5.37
CA LEU A 202 -20.66 -6.34 4.79
C LEU A 202 -21.81 -6.23 5.79
N TYR A 203 -22.28 -4.99 6.00
CA TYR A 203 -23.40 -4.68 6.89
C TYR A 203 -24.51 -4.00 6.11
N SER A 204 -25.75 -4.49 6.24
CA SER A 204 -26.95 -3.80 5.70
C SER A 204 -27.58 -2.95 6.78
N THR A 205 -27.90 -1.69 6.47
CA THR A 205 -28.51 -0.73 7.40
C THR A 205 -30.04 -0.65 7.27
N GLY A 206 -30.65 -1.56 6.51
CA GLY A 206 -32.10 -1.63 6.30
C GLY A 206 -32.79 -2.64 7.22
N PRO A 207 -34.12 -2.49 7.46
CA PRO A 207 -34.87 -3.51 8.20
C PRO A 207 -34.79 -4.85 7.47
N THR A 208 -34.40 -5.91 8.18
CA THR A 208 -34.56 -7.30 7.75
C THR A 208 -36.04 -7.53 7.43
N GLN A 209 -36.35 -7.74 6.14
CA GLN A 209 -37.64 -8.31 5.71
C GLN A 209 -37.62 -9.82 5.83
#